data_AF-A0A822CH06-F1
#
_entry.id   AF-A0A822CH06-F1
#
_cell.length_a   1.000
_cell.length_b   1.000
_cell.length_c   1.000
_cell.angle_alpha   90.00
_cell.angle_beta   90.00
_cell.angle_gamma   90.00
#
_symmetry.space_group_name_H-M   'P 1'
#
loop_
_entity.id
_entity.type
_entity.pdbx_description
1 polymer ?
#
loop_
_entity_poly.entity_id
_entity_poly.type
_entity_poly.pdbx_seq_one_letter_code
_entity_poly.pdbx_strand_id
1 'polypeptide(L)'
;MKQFLQYFVNQELKPDPSIEMISSCTTLKLLDAEKLFYVSLCLEADARDWFYNNPDLSYICFNRLRHYEQSINQDVRQYYFDVMKLCKEANPLMDDASKLQYLKDGLKPSLRFDVLLKIPQTTTEFLEYAQKIEELKAINEQQDTESFPFGQPNYNNTYYNTTYDNNNSSERNV
;
A
#
# COMPACT_ATOMS: atom_id res chain seq x y z
N MET A 1 54.41 4.66 -19.30
CA MET A 1 53.05 4.74 -18.71
C MET A 1 51.90 4.50 -19.72
N LYS A 2 52.17 3.96 -20.93
CA LYS A 2 51.14 3.55 -21.91
C LYS A 2 51.00 2.03 -22.09
N GLN A 3 51.79 1.21 -21.39
CA GLN A 3 51.75 -0.26 -21.53
C GLN A 3 50.92 -0.98 -20.46
N PHE A 4 50.51 -0.31 -19.37
CA PHE A 4 49.68 -0.94 -18.33
C PHE A 4 48.18 -0.95 -18.65
N LEU A 5 47.71 -0.10 -19.56
CA LEU A 5 46.28 -0.02 -19.93
C LEU A 5 45.88 -1.00 -21.03
N GLN A 6 46.83 -1.57 -21.77
CA GLN A 6 46.50 -2.56 -22.82
C GLN A 6 46.15 -3.94 -22.25
N TYR A 7 46.61 -4.24 -21.01
CA TYR A 7 46.41 -5.57 -20.41
C TYR A 7 44.99 -5.78 -19.87
N PHE A 8 44.29 -4.70 -19.48
CA PHE A 8 42.93 -4.80 -18.95
C PHE A 8 41.84 -4.79 -20.03
N VAL A 9 42.13 -4.29 -21.24
CA VAL A 9 41.14 -4.20 -22.32
C VAL A 9 41.03 -5.51 -23.13
N ASN A 10 42.00 -6.42 -23.03
CA ASN A 10 42.08 -7.61 -23.88
C ASN A 10 41.89 -8.96 -23.14
N GLN A 11 41.36 -8.96 -21.91
CA GLN A 11 40.89 -10.23 -21.32
C GLN A 11 39.45 -10.50 -21.74
N GLU A 12 39.30 -11.12 -22.92
CA GLU A 12 38.14 -11.94 -23.22
C GLU A 12 38.15 -13.13 -22.26
N LEU A 13 37.38 -13.00 -21.17
CA LEU A 13 36.98 -14.13 -20.33
C LEU A 13 36.18 -15.10 -21.21
N LYS A 14 36.83 -16.17 -21.65
CA LYS A 14 36.15 -17.31 -22.28
C LYS A 14 35.11 -17.86 -21.29
N PRO A 15 33.85 -18.03 -21.70
CA PRO A 15 32.84 -18.62 -20.83
C PRO A 15 33.19 -20.09 -20.56
N ASP A 16 33.25 -20.44 -19.28
CA ASP A 16 33.34 -21.82 -18.80
C ASP A 16 32.08 -22.58 -19.25
N PRO A 17 32.20 -23.73 -19.95
CA PRO A 17 31.04 -24.48 -20.45
C PRO A 17 30.24 -25.22 -19.36
N SER A 18 30.54 -25.02 -18.07
CA SER A 18 29.91 -25.76 -16.97
C SER A 18 28.80 -25.02 -16.20
N ILE A 19 28.35 -23.84 -16.63
CA ILE A 19 27.23 -23.13 -15.99
C ILE A 19 26.04 -23.00 -16.94
N GLU A 20 25.32 -24.10 -17.14
CA GLU A 20 23.90 -24.04 -17.50
C GLU A 20 23.10 -23.63 -16.26
N MET A 21 23.01 -22.33 -15.99
CA MET A 21 21.96 -21.79 -15.14
C MET A 21 21.18 -20.75 -15.93
N ILE A 22 20.12 -21.24 -16.59
CA ILE A 22 18.84 -20.60 -16.85
C ILE A 22 18.85 -19.06 -16.72
N SER A 23 19.51 -18.37 -17.65
CA SER A 23 19.31 -16.93 -17.83
C SER A 23 18.20 -16.72 -18.84
N SER A 24 16.98 -17.10 -18.46
CA SER A 24 15.80 -16.36 -18.96
C SER A 24 15.67 -15.10 -18.11
N CYS A 25 16.67 -14.21 -18.23
CA CYS A 25 16.49 -12.82 -17.86
C CYS A 25 15.67 -12.21 -19.00
N THR A 26 14.36 -12.40 -18.94
CA THR A 26 13.41 -11.60 -19.70
C THR A 26 13.80 -10.16 -19.43
N THR A 27 14.45 -9.53 -20.40
CA THR A 27 14.81 -8.12 -20.33
C THR A 27 13.48 -7.40 -20.26
N LEU A 28 13.04 -7.03 -19.05
CA LEU A 28 11.94 -6.11 -18.86
C LEU A 28 12.37 -4.85 -19.58
N LYS A 29 11.87 -4.68 -20.81
CA LYS A 29 12.09 -3.47 -21.60
C LYS A 29 11.28 -2.38 -20.93
N LEU A 30 11.82 -1.85 -19.84
CA LEU A 30 11.31 -0.65 -19.22
C LEU A 30 11.29 0.42 -20.31
N LEU A 31 10.17 1.10 -20.44
CA LEU A 31 10.10 2.29 -21.27
C LEU A 31 11.06 3.32 -20.70
N ASP A 32 11.58 4.22 -21.53
CA ASP A 32 12.55 5.23 -21.08
C ASP A 32 11.98 6.11 -19.95
N ALA A 33 10.66 6.26 -19.93
CA ALA A 33 9.89 6.85 -18.84
C ALA A 33 10.03 6.14 -17.49
N GLU A 34 9.93 4.82 -17.49
CA GLU A 34 10.02 3.99 -16.28
C GLU A 34 11.46 3.96 -15.79
N LYS A 35 12.43 3.95 -16.70
CA LYS A 35 13.85 4.09 -16.34
C LYS A 35 14.12 5.41 -15.63
N LEU A 36 13.56 6.52 -16.12
CA LEU A 36 13.72 7.84 -15.49
C LEU A 36 13.11 7.90 -14.09
N PHE A 37 12.01 7.18 -13.85
CA PHE A 37 11.45 7.03 -12.50
C PHE A 37 12.46 6.35 -11.56
N TYR A 38 13.03 5.21 -11.95
CA TYR A 38 14.00 4.49 -11.11
C TYR A 38 15.32 5.25 -10.92
N VAL A 39 15.79 5.97 -11.94
CA VAL A 39 16.98 6.82 -11.82
C VAL A 39 16.81 7.82 -10.68
N SER A 40 15.62 8.43 -10.55
CA SER A 40 15.34 9.41 -9.50
C SER A 40 15.41 8.86 -8.07
N LEU A 41 15.12 7.57 -7.88
CA LEU A 41 15.22 6.88 -6.59
C LEU A 41 16.66 6.63 -6.16
N CYS A 42 17.58 6.56 -7.14
CA CYS A 42 19.01 6.31 -6.93
C CYS A 42 19.83 7.60 -6.75
N LEU A 43 19.22 8.78 -6.93
CA LEU A 43 19.93 10.06 -6.79
C LEU A 43 20.03 10.50 -5.33
N GLU A 44 21.21 11.01 -4.95
CA GLU A 44 21.41 11.75 -3.70
C GLU A 44 20.68 13.09 -3.71
N ALA A 45 20.42 13.67 -2.53
CA ALA A 45 19.50 14.80 -2.34
C ALA A 45 19.77 15.98 -3.30
N ASP A 46 21.02 16.41 -3.45
CA ASP A 46 21.37 17.57 -4.28
C ASP A 46 21.23 17.28 -5.79
N ALA A 47 21.55 16.04 -6.20
CA ALA A 47 21.39 15.60 -7.58
C ALA A 47 19.92 15.33 -7.94
N ARG A 48 19.14 14.90 -6.94
CA ARG A 48 17.69 14.70 -7.05
C ARG A 48 16.98 16.01 -7.29
N ASP A 49 17.33 17.06 -6.55
CA ASP A 49 16.78 18.40 -6.76
C ASP A 49 17.19 18.96 -8.14
N TRP A 50 18.44 18.81 -8.57
CA TRP A 50 18.85 19.23 -9.92
C TRP A 50 18.09 18.47 -11.02
N PHE A 51 17.92 17.16 -10.86
CA PHE A 51 17.15 16.33 -11.80
C PHE A 51 15.69 16.77 -11.89
N TYR A 52 15.12 17.20 -10.77
CA TYR A 52 13.76 17.75 -10.69
C TYR A 52 13.64 19.25 -11.02
N ASN A 53 14.69 19.90 -11.52
CA ASN A 53 14.64 21.32 -11.94
C ASN A 53 14.75 21.51 -13.48
N ASN A 54 14.73 20.43 -14.27
CA ASN A 54 14.85 20.46 -15.74
C ASN A 54 13.48 20.45 -16.47
N PRO A 55 13.23 21.29 -17.50
CA PRO A 55 11.90 21.54 -18.08
C PRO A 55 11.14 20.36 -18.75
N ASP A 56 11.76 19.18 -18.93
CA ASP A 56 11.03 17.91 -19.20
C ASP A 56 10.27 17.35 -17.97
N LEU A 57 10.27 18.13 -16.87
CA LEU A 57 9.68 17.87 -15.57
C LEU A 57 8.22 17.47 -15.54
N SER A 58 7.35 18.08 -16.37
CA SER A 58 5.91 17.76 -16.31
C SER A 58 5.66 16.28 -16.54
N TYR A 59 6.43 15.66 -17.44
CA TYR A 59 6.38 14.21 -17.69
C TYR A 59 6.88 13.39 -16.50
N ILE A 60 7.97 13.82 -15.86
CA ILE A 60 8.55 13.15 -14.68
C ILE A 60 7.60 13.28 -13.48
N CYS A 61 7.07 14.47 -13.22
CA CYS A 61 6.08 14.74 -12.18
C CYS A 61 4.78 13.96 -12.41
N PHE A 62 4.32 13.87 -13.66
CA PHE A 62 3.15 13.07 -14.02
C PHE A 62 3.39 11.58 -13.74
N ASN A 63 4.55 11.05 -14.13
CA ASN A 63 4.90 9.66 -13.82
C ASN A 63 5.04 9.42 -12.31
N ARG A 64 5.60 10.38 -11.56
CA ARG A 64 5.66 10.30 -10.10
C ARG A 64 4.27 10.27 -9.49
N LEU A 65 3.40 11.19 -9.88
CA LEU A 65 2.01 11.25 -9.41
C LEU A 65 1.27 9.94 -9.68
N ARG A 66 1.45 9.35 -10.88
CA ARG A 66 0.81 8.09 -11.27
C ARG A 66 1.21 6.90 -10.41
N HIS A 67 2.44 6.88 -9.90
CA HIS A 67 2.97 5.77 -9.10
C HIS A 67 3.08 6.13 -7.61
N TYR A 68 2.53 7.27 -7.19
CA TYR A 68 2.61 7.72 -5.82
C TYR A 68 1.56 7.03 -4.96
N GLU A 69 2.02 6.19 -4.04
CA GLU A 69 1.19 5.48 -3.08
C GLU A 69 1.51 5.92 -1.65
N GLN A 70 0.48 5.94 -0.80
CA GLN A 70 0.63 6.24 0.61
C GLN A 70 1.52 5.18 1.27
N SER A 71 2.61 5.63 1.88
CA SER A 71 3.52 4.73 2.59
C SER A 71 2.87 4.18 3.86
N ILE A 72 3.33 3.01 4.33
CA ILE A 72 2.77 2.31 5.51
C ILE A 72 2.73 3.22 6.75
N ASN A 73 3.78 4.01 6.95
CA ASN A 73 3.95 4.90 8.11
C ASN A 73 3.54 6.36 7.83
N GLN A 74 2.99 6.64 6.66
CA GLN A 74 2.59 7.99 6.28
C GLN A 74 1.14 8.22 6.70
N ASP A 75 0.91 9.32 7.42
CA ASP A 75 -0.42 9.77 7.77
C ASP A 75 -1.17 10.28 6.54
N VAL A 76 -2.49 10.20 6.58
CA VAL A 76 -3.38 10.59 5.47
C VAL A 76 -3.19 12.07 5.10
N ARG A 77 -2.94 12.92 6.10
CA ARG A 77 -2.82 14.36 5.88
C ARG A 77 -1.56 14.70 5.09
N GLN A 78 -0.44 14.09 5.45
CA GLN A 78 0.82 14.23 4.73
C GLN A 78 0.67 13.69 3.31
N TYR A 79 0.10 12.49 3.15
CA TYR A 79 -0.20 11.90 1.83
C TYR A 79 -1.03 12.84 0.95
N TYR A 80 -2.09 13.44 1.51
CA TYR A 80 -2.94 14.39 0.80
C TYR A 80 -2.14 15.59 0.26
N PHE A 81 -1.34 16.24 1.11
CA PHE A 81 -0.58 17.42 0.69
C PHE A 81 0.50 17.08 -0.35
N ASP A 82 1.13 15.91 -0.23
CA ASP A 82 2.12 15.44 -1.19
C ASP A 82 1.49 15.20 -2.57
N VAL A 83 0.30 14.56 -2.62
CA VAL A 83 -0.45 14.39 -3.87
C VAL A 83 -0.86 15.73 -4.46
N MET A 84 -1.37 16.67 -3.65
CA MET A 84 -1.73 18.01 -4.16
C MET A 84 -0.53 18.76 -4.73
N LYS A 85 0.65 18.63 -4.11
CA LYS A 85 1.90 19.19 -4.61
C LYS A 85 2.30 18.56 -5.95
N LEU A 86 2.27 17.24 -6.04
CA LEU A 86 2.57 16.51 -7.28
C LEU A 86 1.59 16.83 -8.41
N CYS A 87 0.30 16.98 -8.11
CA CYS A 87 -0.71 17.44 -9.07
C CYS A 87 -0.35 18.83 -9.61
N LYS A 88 0.03 19.77 -8.74
CA LYS A 88 0.42 21.13 -9.14
C LYS A 88 1.70 21.15 -9.98
N GLU A 89 2.67 20.30 -9.66
CA GLU A 89 3.93 20.17 -10.42
C GLU A 89 3.73 19.49 -11.77
N ALA A 90 2.88 18.46 -11.84
CA ALA A 90 2.58 17.74 -13.08
C ALA A 90 1.72 18.57 -14.04
N ASN A 91 0.64 19.16 -13.53
CA ASN A 91 -0.27 20.03 -14.28
C ASN A 91 -0.96 21.03 -13.34
N PRO A 92 -0.58 22.32 -13.35
CA PRO A 92 -1.21 23.35 -12.53
C PRO A 92 -2.72 23.52 -12.75
N LEU A 93 -3.23 23.12 -13.92
CA LEU A 93 -4.64 23.21 -14.30
C LEU A 93 -5.37 21.86 -14.16
N MET A 94 -4.79 20.90 -13.43
CA MET A 94 -5.43 19.60 -13.18
C MET A 94 -6.78 19.80 -12.49
N ASP A 95 -7.81 19.14 -13.02
CA ASP A 95 -9.16 19.17 -12.48
C ASP A 95 -9.26 18.39 -11.18
N ASP A 96 -10.24 18.74 -10.34
CA ASP A 96 -10.39 18.13 -9.02
C ASP A 96 -10.81 16.66 -9.07
N ALA A 97 -11.50 16.23 -10.13
CA ALA A 97 -11.88 14.83 -10.29
C ALA A 97 -10.65 13.95 -10.54
N SER A 98 -9.71 14.39 -11.39
CA SER A 98 -8.42 13.73 -11.58
C SER A 98 -7.60 13.66 -10.29
N LYS A 99 -7.50 14.77 -9.54
CA LYS A 99 -6.81 14.79 -8.24
C LYS A 99 -7.40 13.78 -7.25
N LEU A 100 -8.73 13.73 -7.19
CA LEU A 100 -9.45 12.80 -6.33
C LEU A 100 -9.22 11.34 -6.76
N GLN A 101 -9.12 11.07 -8.06
CA GLN A 101 -8.81 9.74 -8.56
C GLN A 101 -7.41 9.29 -8.10
N TYR A 102 -6.40 10.15 -8.21
CA TYR A 102 -5.06 9.83 -7.71
C TYR A 102 -5.03 9.57 -6.19
N LEU A 103 -5.77 10.37 -5.41
CA LEU A 103 -5.91 10.15 -3.98
C LEU A 103 -6.57 8.80 -3.65
N LYS A 104 -7.58 8.38 -4.42
CA LYS A 104 -8.28 7.10 -4.22
C LYS A 104 -7.42 5.90 -4.62
N ASP A 105 -6.63 6.03 -5.67
CA ASP A 105 -5.83 4.94 -6.22
C ASP A 105 -4.59 4.66 -5.39
N GLY A 106 -3.91 5.71 -4.92
CA GLY A 106 -2.69 5.58 -4.10
C GLY A 106 -2.95 5.40 -2.61
N LEU A 107 -4.21 5.38 -2.14
CA LEU A 107 -4.52 5.22 -0.72
C LEU A 107 -4.12 3.82 -0.21
N LYS A 108 -3.51 3.76 0.98
CA LYS A 108 -3.03 2.49 1.54
C LYS A 108 -4.19 1.49 1.72
N PRO A 109 -3.98 0.18 1.46
CA PRO A 109 -5.04 -0.83 1.52
C PRO A 109 -5.79 -0.87 2.85
N SER A 110 -5.10 -0.56 3.96
CA SER A 110 -5.73 -0.54 5.28
C SER A 110 -6.78 0.55 5.43
N LEU A 111 -6.77 1.64 4.65
CA LEU A 111 -7.81 2.67 4.69
C LEU A 111 -8.74 2.63 3.48
N ARG A 112 -8.25 2.07 2.36
CA ARG A 112 -8.90 2.17 1.05
C ARG A 112 -10.35 1.73 1.05
N PHE A 113 -10.65 0.56 1.60
CA PHE A 113 -12.01 0.03 1.57
C PHE A 113 -13.01 0.95 2.30
N ASP A 114 -12.69 1.35 3.52
CA ASP A 114 -13.58 2.15 4.37
C ASP A 114 -13.78 3.57 3.81
N VAL A 115 -12.74 4.17 3.23
CA VAL A 115 -12.82 5.51 2.62
C VAL A 115 -13.66 5.46 1.35
N LEU A 116 -13.44 4.46 0.49
CA LEU A 116 -14.19 4.35 -0.77
C LEU A 116 -15.66 4.03 -0.54
N LEU A 117 -16.01 3.36 0.56
CA LEU A 117 -17.40 3.13 0.96
C LEU A 117 -18.16 4.43 1.26
N LYS A 118 -17.46 5.51 1.62
CA LYS A 118 -18.04 6.84 1.83
C LYS A 118 -18.26 7.63 0.54
N ILE A 119 -17.76 7.13 -0.59
CA ILE A 119 -17.94 7.71 -1.92
C ILE A 119 -17.62 9.23 -1.95
N PRO A 120 -16.42 9.67 -1.54
CA PRO A 120 -16.07 11.08 -1.56
C PRO A 120 -16.16 11.63 -2.99
N GLN A 121 -16.77 12.81 -3.13
CA GLN A 121 -16.95 13.54 -4.39
C GLN A 121 -15.91 14.65 -4.57
N THR A 122 -15.32 15.12 -3.46
CA THR A 122 -14.30 16.17 -3.48
C THR A 122 -13.02 15.71 -2.79
N THR A 123 -11.91 16.39 -3.08
CA THR A 123 -10.62 16.16 -2.41
C THR A 123 -10.69 16.47 -0.91
N THR A 124 -11.50 17.46 -0.51
CA THR A 124 -11.74 17.81 0.89
C THR A 124 -12.53 16.72 1.62
N GLU A 125 -13.62 16.23 1.04
CA GLU A 125 -14.40 15.12 1.62
C GLU A 125 -13.55 13.86 1.76
N PHE A 126 -12.69 13.57 0.77
CA PHE A 126 -11.73 12.47 0.87
C PHE A 126 -10.85 12.63 2.11
N LEU A 127 -10.27 13.81 2.33
CA LEU A 127 -9.38 14.07 3.46
C LEU A 127 -10.13 13.88 4.79
N GLU A 128 -11.33 14.45 4.92
CA GLU A 128 -12.15 14.33 6.13
C GLU A 128 -12.49 12.87 6.47
N TYR A 129 -12.95 12.10 5.48
CA TYR A 129 -13.28 10.69 5.70
C TYR A 129 -12.05 9.85 6.03
N ALA A 130 -10.96 10.05 5.31
CA ALA A 130 -9.73 9.29 5.51
C ALA A 130 -9.07 9.60 6.86
N GLN A 131 -9.07 10.86 7.30
CA GLN A 131 -8.61 11.23 8.64
C GLN A 131 -9.45 10.57 9.74
N LYS A 132 -10.78 10.66 9.64
CA LYS A 132 -11.68 10.07 10.63
C LYS A 132 -11.49 8.55 10.74
N ILE A 133 -11.30 7.86 9.60
CA ILE A 133 -11.08 6.41 9.60
C ILE A 133 -9.70 6.08 10.18
N GLU A 134 -8.66 6.84 9.85
CA GLU A 134 -7.32 6.64 10.41
C GLU A 134 -7.32 6.81 11.95
N GLU A 135 -8.01 7.84 12.46
CA GLU A 135 -8.21 8.05 13.90
C GLU A 135 -8.96 6.88 14.57
N LEU A 136 -10.06 6.42 13.96
CA LEU A 136 -10.83 5.29 14.50
C LEU A 136 -10.03 3.99 14.57
N LYS A 137 -9.17 3.74 13.57
CA LYS A 137 -8.31 2.55 13.56
C LYS A 137 -7.19 2.63 14.59
N ALA A 138 -6.59 3.80 14.76
CA ALA A 138 -5.60 4.02 15.81
C ALA A 138 -6.16 3.76 17.22
N ILE A 139 -7.43 4.13 17.47
CA ILE A 139 -8.11 3.84 18.75
C ILE A 139 -8.34 2.33 18.93
N ASN A 140 -8.77 1.62 17.89
CA ASN A 140 -9.07 0.19 17.97
C ASN A 140 -7.80 -0.65 18.24
N GLU A 141 -6.67 -0.28 17.62
CA GLU A 141 -5.37 -0.94 17.84
C GLU A 141 -4.87 -0.81 19.30
N GLN A 142 -5.27 0.26 20.00
CA GLN A 142 -4.95 0.46 21.43
C GLN A 142 -5.83 -0.39 22.36
N GLN A 143 -7.02 -0.81 21.91
CA GLN A 143 -7.91 -1.65 22.73
C GLN A 143 -7.55 -3.13 22.65
N ASP A 144 -6.92 -3.58 21.56
CA ASP A 144 -6.45 -4.97 21.40
C ASP A 144 -5.16 -5.28 22.19
N THR A 145 -4.50 -4.28 22.78
CA THR A 145 -3.28 -4.46 23.60
C THR A 145 -3.51 -4.50 25.12
N GLU A 146 -4.75 -4.33 25.58
CA GLU A 146 -5.13 -4.55 26.99
C GLU A 146 -5.92 -5.86 27.18
N SER A 147 -5.36 -6.99 26.73
CA SER A 147 -5.82 -8.29 27.21
C SER A 147 -5.20 -8.60 28.58
N PHE A 148 -5.92 -8.23 29.64
CA PHE A 148 -5.78 -8.79 30.98
C PHE A 148 -5.90 -10.33 30.96
N PRO A 149 -5.19 -11.08 31.83
CA PRO A 149 -5.26 -12.54 31.87
C PRO A 149 -6.55 -12.98 32.58
N PHE A 150 -7.59 -13.29 31.83
CA PHE A 150 -8.81 -13.87 32.40
C PHE A 150 -9.10 -15.25 31.82
N GLY A 151 -8.82 -16.25 32.65
CA GLY A 151 -9.71 -17.37 32.99
C GLY A 151 -10.27 -18.21 31.84
N GLN A 152 -9.84 -19.46 31.80
CA GLN A 152 -10.46 -20.53 31.00
C GLN A 152 -12.00 -20.54 31.13
N PRO A 153 -12.75 -20.85 30.05
CA PRO A 153 -14.18 -21.06 30.15
C PRO A 153 -14.45 -22.33 30.96
N ASN A 154 -15.03 -22.16 32.15
CA ASN A 154 -15.61 -23.25 32.92
C ASN A 154 -16.93 -23.67 32.26
N TYR A 155 -16.86 -24.71 31.42
CA TYR A 155 -18.05 -25.38 30.88
C TYR A 155 -18.74 -26.21 31.98
N ASN A 156 -19.42 -25.54 32.91
CA ASN A 156 -20.43 -26.20 33.72
C ASN A 156 -21.74 -26.21 32.94
N ASN A 157 -21.85 -27.19 32.04
CA ASN A 157 -23.10 -27.64 31.45
C ASN A 157 -24.01 -28.20 32.55
N THR A 158 -24.89 -27.37 33.12
CA THR A 158 -26.10 -27.88 33.78
C THR A 158 -27.16 -28.06 32.71
N TYR A 159 -27.10 -29.21 32.04
CA TYR A 159 -28.22 -29.73 31.25
C TYR A 159 -29.43 -29.88 32.19
N TYR A 160 -30.52 -29.18 31.88
CA TYR A 160 -31.83 -29.59 32.33
C TYR A 160 -32.10 -30.98 31.72
N ASN A 161 -32.01 -32.02 32.54
CA ASN A 161 -32.57 -33.32 32.24
C ASN A 161 -34.09 -33.19 32.29
N THR A 162 -34.74 -33.00 31.14
CA THR A 162 -36.13 -33.43 30.95
C THR A 162 -36.10 -34.83 30.37
N THR A 163 -36.26 -35.82 31.24
CA THR A 163 -36.45 -37.22 30.84
C THR A 163 -37.55 -37.82 31.70
N TYR A 164 -38.74 -37.83 31.11
CA TYR A 164 -39.92 -38.71 31.26
C TYR A 164 -40.33 -39.23 32.64
N ASP A 165 -41.62 -39.06 32.94
CA ASP A 165 -42.40 -40.20 33.39
C ASP A 165 -43.75 -40.24 32.66
N ASN A 166 -43.88 -41.25 31.80
CA ASN A 166 -45.09 -41.68 31.16
C ASN A 166 -45.42 -43.01 31.82
N ASN A 167 -46.49 -43.10 32.61
CA ASN A 167 -47.21 -44.37 32.86
C ASN A 167 -48.56 -44.13 33.56
N ASN A 168 -49.62 -44.27 32.75
CA ASN A 168 -50.83 -45.05 33.00
C ASN A 168 -51.27 -45.27 34.47
N SER A 169 -52.50 -44.86 34.78
CA SER A 169 -53.61 -45.80 35.10
C SER A 169 -54.92 -45.04 35.39
N SER A 170 -55.91 -45.31 34.54
CA SER A 170 -57.28 -45.70 34.92
C SER A 170 -58.10 -44.81 35.88
N GLU A 171 -59.24 -44.26 35.43
CA GLU A 171 -60.58 -44.78 35.76
C GLU A 171 -61.75 -43.80 35.47
N ARG A 172 -62.76 -44.36 34.78
CA ARG A 172 -64.23 -44.20 34.97
C ARG A 172 -64.95 -42.91 34.55
N ASN A 173 -65.82 -43.10 33.55
CA ASN A 173 -67.27 -42.81 33.55
C ASN A 173 -67.79 -41.76 34.55
N VAL A 174 -68.40 -40.68 34.05
CA VAL A 174 -69.86 -40.42 34.00
C VAL A 174 -70.11 -39.38 32.89
#